data_AF-A0A7R9E0Q5-F1
#
_entry.id   AF-A0A7R9E0Q5-F1
#
_cell.length_a   1.000
_cell.length_b   1.000
_cell.length_c   1.000
_cell.angle_alpha   90.00
_cell.angle_beta   90.00
_cell.angle_gamma   90.00
#
_symmetry.space_group_name_H-M   'P 1'
#
loop_
_entity.id
_entity.type
_entity.pdbx_description
1 polymer ?
#
loop_
_entity_poly.entity_id
_entity_poly.type
_entity_poly.pdbx_seq_one_letter_code
_entity_poly.pdbx_strand_id
1 'polypeptide(L)'
;MTNALANYATEADNNPLCFQATNLDRKGTFKVEYLQKIEHEVQARWEKEKVYEMDAPEKPRNSPDEKFLVTFPFPYMNGRLHLGHTFSLSKCEVRI
;
A
#
# COMPACT_ATOMS: atom_id res chain seq x y z
N MET A 1 -2.29 -39.30 42.62
CA MET A 1 -1.26 -39.63 41.61
C MET A 1 -1.95 -39.60 40.25
N THR A 2 -2.39 -38.42 39.82
CA THR A 2 -1.70 -37.55 38.84
C THR A 2 -1.69 -38.15 37.42
N ASN A 3 -2.74 -37.79 36.68
CA ASN A 3 -2.80 -37.50 35.24
C ASN A 3 -1.50 -37.74 34.47
N ALA A 4 -1.45 -38.81 33.69
CA ALA A 4 -0.35 -39.09 32.75
C ALA A 4 -0.83 -39.23 31.28
N LEU A 5 -2.02 -38.74 30.95
CA LEU A 5 -2.54 -38.75 29.56
C LEU A 5 -2.98 -37.36 29.06
N ALA A 6 -2.67 -36.28 29.79
CA ALA A 6 -3.00 -34.90 29.39
C ALA A 6 -1.77 -34.08 28.94
N ASN A 7 -0.60 -34.70 28.77
CA ASN A 7 0.66 -33.98 28.50
C ASN A 7 1.24 -34.20 27.09
N TYR A 8 0.49 -34.83 26.17
CA TYR A 8 0.96 -35.02 24.79
C TYR A 8 0.70 -33.82 23.85
N ALA A 9 0.30 -32.66 24.39
CA ALA A 9 -0.04 -31.47 23.60
C ALA A 9 0.71 -30.19 24.03
N THR A 10 1.82 -30.30 24.76
CA THR A 10 2.57 -29.14 25.27
C THR A 10 4.10 -29.26 25.14
N GLU A 11 4.60 -29.91 24.08
CA GLU A 11 6.05 -30.02 23.82
C GLU A 11 6.44 -29.78 22.35
N ALA A 12 5.69 -28.95 21.62
CA ALA A 12 6.07 -28.46 20.29
C ALA A 12 6.56 -27.00 20.25
N ASP A 13 6.51 -26.28 21.38
CA ASP A 13 6.87 -24.86 21.49
C ASP A 13 8.27 -24.59 22.08
N ASN A 14 9.11 -25.62 22.26
CA ASN A 14 10.41 -25.46 22.96
C ASN A 14 11.59 -26.21 22.30
N ASN A 15 11.73 -26.11 20.98
CA ASN A 15 13.01 -26.45 20.31
C ASN A 15 13.57 -25.22 19.57
N PRO A 16 14.67 -24.60 20.04
CA PRO A 16 15.20 -23.34 19.53
C PRO A 16 16.09 -23.49 18.27
N LEU A 17 15.88 -24.55 17.48
CA LEU A 17 16.73 -24.89 16.34
C LEU A 17 16.08 -24.56 14.99
N CYS A 18 15.69 -23.29 14.80
CA CYS A 18 15.74 -22.66 13.48
C CYS A 18 15.61 -21.14 13.63
N PHE A 19 16.54 -20.41 13.02
CA PHE A 19 16.57 -18.96 12.95
C PHE A 19 16.98 -18.23 14.23
N GLN A 20 18.16 -18.62 14.75
CA GLN A 20 19.05 -17.64 15.36
C GLN A 20 19.30 -16.54 14.31
N ALA A 21 18.60 -15.42 14.43
CA ALA A 21 18.89 -14.20 13.69
C ALA A 21 20.16 -13.57 14.29
N THR A 22 21.31 -14.17 14.01
CA THR A 22 22.62 -13.59 14.28
C THR A 22 22.92 -12.53 13.22
N ASN A 23 23.48 -11.41 13.71
CA ASN A 23 23.90 -10.20 13.00
C ASN A 23 22.80 -9.17 12.68
N LEU A 24 22.82 -8.10 13.49
CA LEU A 24 22.61 -6.72 13.06
C LEU A 24 23.61 -6.38 11.94
N ASP A 25 23.44 -6.97 10.76
CA ASP A 25 23.86 -6.29 9.55
C ASP A 25 22.82 -5.18 9.34
N ARG A 26 23.28 -3.93 9.25
CA ARG A 26 22.40 -2.78 9.00
C ARG A 26 21.67 -3.02 7.69
N LYS A 27 20.45 -3.57 7.78
CA LYS A 27 19.58 -3.91 6.65
C LYS A 27 19.40 -2.66 5.81
N GLY A 28 20.02 -2.61 4.64
CA GLY A 28 19.95 -1.48 3.71
C GLY A 28 18.51 -1.15 3.27
N THR A 29 17.55 -2.04 3.51
CA THR A 29 16.13 -1.92 3.14
C THR A 29 15.25 -1.27 4.21
N PHE A 30 15.73 -1.06 5.45
CA PHE A 30 14.90 -0.55 6.55
C PHE A 30 14.20 0.78 6.21
N LYS A 31 14.90 1.67 5.49
CA LYS A 31 14.33 2.96 5.07
C LYS A 31 13.18 2.77 4.07
N VAL A 32 13.27 1.79 3.18
CA VAL A 32 12.23 1.51 2.18
C VAL A 32 11.01 0.90 2.85
N GLU A 33 11.20 -0.08 3.73
CA GLU A 33 10.12 -0.71 4.50
C GLU A 33 9.37 0.33 5.37
N TYR A 34 10.11 1.27 5.96
CA TYR A 34 9.53 2.37 6.72
C TYR A 34 8.65 3.30 5.84
N LEU A 35 9.12 3.66 4.65
CA LEU A 35 8.34 4.49 3.71
C LEU A 35 7.09 3.77 3.21
N GLN A 36 7.20 2.49 2.87
CA GLN A 36 6.07 1.67 2.43
C GLN A 36 4.97 1.59 3.50
N LYS A 37 5.36 1.51 4.78
CA LYS A 37 4.39 1.54 5.89
C LYS A 37 3.61 2.86 5.91
N ILE A 38 4.30 3.99 5.78
CA ILE A 38 3.67 5.31 5.74
C ILE A 38 2.76 5.44 4.51
N GLU A 39 3.21 4.97 3.35
CA GLU A 39 2.42 4.97 2.11
C GLU A 39 1.08 4.26 2.30
N HIS A 40 1.07 3.08 2.92
CA HIS A 40 -0.15 2.33 3.20
C HIS A 40 -1.08 3.04 4.19
N GLU A 41 -0.54 3.64 5.26
CA GLU A 41 -1.32 4.40 6.24
C GLU A 41 -2.00 5.62 5.59
N VAL A 42 -1.28 6.33 4.72
CA VAL A 42 -1.81 7.51 4.01
C VAL A 42 -2.85 7.11 2.96
N GLN A 43 -2.61 6.05 2.19
CA GLN A 43 -3.59 5.51 1.23
C GLN A 43 -4.90 5.13 1.90
N ALA A 44 -4.84 4.46 3.06
CA ALA A 44 -6.02 4.08 3.82
C ALA A 44 -6.80 5.30 4.34
N ARG A 45 -6.11 6.37 4.74
CA ARG A 45 -6.75 7.62 5.15
C ARG A 45 -7.46 8.29 3.98
N TRP A 46 -6.82 8.39 2.81
CA TRP A 46 -7.42 9.00 1.62
C TRP A 46 -8.66 8.26 1.15
N GLU A 47 -8.66 6.93 1.18
CA GLU A 47 -9.83 6.11 0.85
C GLU A 47 -10.99 6.38 1.82
N LYS A 48 -10.71 6.48 3.13
CA LYS A 48 -11.73 6.75 4.15
C LYS A 48 -12.32 8.15 4.01
N GLU A 49 -11.49 9.14 3.70
CA GLU A 49 -11.89 10.54 3.56
C GLU A 49 -12.44 10.87 2.16
N LYS A 50 -12.31 9.95 1.19
CA LYS A 50 -12.77 10.12 -0.21
C LYS A 50 -12.28 11.42 -0.85
N VAL A 51 -11.04 11.81 -0.56
CA VAL A 51 -10.46 13.11 -0.93
C VAL A 51 -10.45 13.34 -2.46
N TYR A 52 -10.41 12.27 -3.25
CA TYR A 52 -10.38 12.32 -4.72
C TYR A 52 -11.74 12.11 -5.38
N GLU A 53 -12.83 11.92 -4.61
CA GLU A 53 -14.18 11.90 -5.16
C GLU A 53 -14.69 13.35 -5.29
N MET A 54 -14.91 13.82 -6.53
CA MET A 54 -15.46 15.14 -6.79
C MET A 54 -16.81 15.04 -7.49
N ASP A 55 -17.84 15.61 -6.88
CA ASP A 55 -19.16 15.78 -7.47
C ASP A 55 -19.22 17.04 -8.36
N ALA A 56 -20.09 16.99 -9.38
CA ALA A 56 -20.35 18.15 -10.21
C ALA A 56 -21.10 19.23 -9.40
N PRO A 57 -20.73 20.52 -9.49
CA PRO A 57 -21.43 21.57 -8.78
C PRO A 57 -22.85 21.75 -9.34
N GLU A 58 -23.84 21.94 -8.45
CA GLU A 58 -25.25 22.15 -8.83
C GLU A 58 -25.47 23.44 -9.63
N LYS A 59 -24.57 24.42 -9.47
CA LYS A 59 -24.61 25.71 -10.17
C LYS A 59 -23.44 25.81 -11.14
N PRO A 60 -23.63 26.42 -12.32
CA PRO A 60 -22.53 26.68 -13.24
C PRO A 60 -21.46 27.53 -12.56
N ARG A 61 -20.19 27.12 -12.70
CA ARG A 61 -19.05 27.83 -12.10
C ARG A 61 -18.84 29.16 -12.83
N ASN A 62 -18.47 30.18 -12.07
CA ASN A 62 -18.32 31.55 -12.59
C ASN A 62 -16.99 31.77 -13.33
N SER A 63 -15.99 30.90 -13.12
CA SER A 63 -14.69 30.98 -13.78
C SER A 63 -14.31 29.65 -14.46
N PRO A 64 -13.69 29.70 -15.65
CA PRO A 64 -13.20 28.50 -16.35
C PRO A 64 -11.97 27.86 -15.68
N ASP A 65 -11.23 28.62 -14.86
CA ASP A 65 -9.98 28.17 -14.21
C ASP A 65 -10.21 27.23 -13.02
N GLU A 66 -11.45 27.12 -12.59
CA GLU A 66 -11.84 26.34 -11.42
C GLU A 66 -11.97 24.82 -11.68
N LYS A 67 -12.08 24.40 -12.95
CA LYS A 67 -12.23 22.99 -13.33
C LYS A 67 -10.96 22.50 -14.03
N PHE A 68 -10.29 21.54 -13.40
CA PHE A 68 -9.21 20.81 -14.03
C PHE A 68 -9.63 19.35 -14.28
N LEU A 69 -9.57 18.91 -15.54
CA LEU A 69 -9.89 17.53 -15.92
C LEU A 69 -8.74 16.99 -16.76
N VAL A 70 -8.18 15.87 -16.31
CA VAL A 70 -7.15 15.13 -17.04
C VAL A 70 -7.64 13.71 -17.27
N THR A 71 -7.39 13.18 -18.46
CA THR A 71 -7.75 11.81 -18.84
C THR A 71 -6.51 11.05 -19.27
N PHE A 72 -6.32 9.86 -18.74
CA PHE A 72 -5.30 8.91 -19.18
C PHE A 72 -5.97 7.79 -19.99
N PRO A 73 -5.46 7.41 -21.17
CA PRO A 73 -6.04 6.31 -21.94
C PRO A 73 -5.98 5.01 -21.14
N PHE A 74 -7.11 4.31 -21.04
CA PHE A 74 -7.19 3.06 -20.30
C PHE A 74 -6.25 2.00 -20.90
N PRO A 75 -5.34 1.41 -20.11
CA PRO A 75 -4.42 0.41 -20.60
C PRO A 75 -5.15 -0.90 -20.92
N TYR A 76 -4.64 -1.66 -21.89
CA TYR A 76 -5.15 -3.00 -22.17
C TYR A 76 -4.85 -3.94 -21.00
N MET A 77 -5.86 -4.72 -20.61
CA MET A 77 -5.82 -5.61 -19.43
C MET A 77 -5.21 -6.98 -19.71
N ASN A 78 -4.52 -7.15 -20.84
CA ASN A 78 -3.90 -8.42 -21.25
C ASN A 78 -2.57 -8.70 -20.53
N GLY A 79 -2.23 -7.95 -19.48
CA GLY A 79 -0.99 -8.11 -18.72
C GLY A 79 -0.90 -7.19 -17.50
N ARG A 80 0.26 -7.22 -16.84
CA ARG A 80 0.57 -6.30 -15.73
C ARG A 80 0.98 -4.93 -16.27
N LEU A 81 0.70 -3.88 -15.50
CA LEU A 81 1.20 -2.55 -15.83
C LEU A 81 2.72 -2.53 -15.71
N HIS A 82 3.40 -2.12 -16.77
CA HIS A 82 4.86 -1.95 -16.79
C HIS A 82 5.23 -0.48 -16.54
N LEU A 83 6.53 -0.21 -16.33
CA LEU A 83 7.05 1.12 -16.00
C LEU A 83 6.71 2.21 -17.04
N GLY A 84 6.43 1.83 -18.29
CA GLY A 84 6.01 2.77 -19.33
C GLY A 84 4.60 3.31 -19.12
N HIS A 85 3.70 2.50 -18.56
CA HIS A 85 2.37 2.94 -18.17
C HIS A 85 2.44 3.94 -17.02
N THR A 86 3.21 3.65 -15.96
CA THR A 86 3.38 4.56 -14.82
C THR A 86 4.11 5.85 -15.21
N PHE A 87 5.10 5.80 -16.11
CA PHE A 87 5.74 7.01 -16.65
C PHE A 87 4.78 7.91 -17.44
N SER A 88 3.86 7.32 -18.19
CA SER A 88 2.88 8.09 -18.96
C SER A 88 1.77 8.64 -18.06
N LEU A 89 1.32 7.85 -17.06
CA LEU A 89 0.34 8.25 -16.06
C LEU A 89 0.84 9.39 -15.16
N SER A 90 2.12 9.39 -14.77
CA SER A 90 2.69 10.39 -13.86
C SER A 90 2.61 11.82 -14.40
N LYS A 91 2.60 12.00 -15.72
CA LYS A 91 2.40 13.31 -16.37
C LYS A 91 1.03 13.91 -16.06
N CYS A 92 0.02 13.07 -15.94
CA CYS A 92 -1.33 13.47 -15.58
C CYS A 92 -1.42 13.73 -14.07
N GLU A 93 -0.87 12.79 -13.27
CA GLU A 93 -0.92 12.84 -11.81
C GLU A 93 -0.29 14.11 -11.23
N VAL A 94 0.94 14.44 -11.64
CA VAL A 94 1.68 15.60 -11.10
C VAL A 94 1.11 16.95 -11.57
N ARG A 95 0.25 16.92 -12.60
CA ARG A 95 -0.34 18.13 -13.17
C ARG A 95 -1.61 18.57 -12.42
N ILE A 96 -2.30 17.64 -11.76
CA ILE A 96 -3.49 17.88 -10.92
C ILE A 96 -3.04 18.49 -9.59
#